data_AF-A0A8S0XL99-F1
#
_entry.id   AF-A0A8S0XL99-F1
#
_cell.length_a   1.000
_cell.length_b   1.000
_cell.length_c   1.000
_cell.angle_alpha   90.00
_cell.angle_beta   90.00
_cell.angle_gamma   90.00
#
_symmetry.space_group_name_H-M   'P 1'
#
loop_
_entity.id
_entity.type
_entity.pdbx_description
1 polymer ?
#
loop_
_entity_poly.entity_id
_entity_poly.type
_entity_poly.pdbx_seq_one_letter_code
_entity_poly.pdbx_strand_id
1 'polypeptide(L)'
;MDIKPDGSFAFRELDGTDIFDLGEYQQYINYLESAKKDERKSGLTIEGLVASENGDINLIFRTNEITLPQLEEIEAIIREVDIELPLGKRTGFELAKLVDTFANPQESTSDKLNLFSDDLKKLGNDEMQKSQFRILLNEQLGKNTKLATSLRDFLLFDHAIRLSFPKQRERLETLFDATLNIKYFSETEREAFYCVGDRRENVQFSFKDACYLRKIIAVNESKLIFKKLLPTMNVDFVRTGQSTVIPFPFKYLREYMK
;
A
#
# COMPACT_ATOMS: atom_id res chain seq x y z
N MET A 1 13.63 -8.82 29.04
CA MET A 1 14.81 -8.71 28.16
C MET A 1 15.36 -7.32 28.37
N ASP A 2 16.63 -7.23 28.77
CA ASP A 2 17.32 -5.98 29.02
C ASP A 2 18.23 -5.71 27.82
N ILE A 3 18.05 -4.58 27.13
CA ILE A 3 18.88 -4.19 25.97
C ILE A 3 19.78 -3.02 26.39
N LYS A 4 21.09 -3.15 26.15
CA LYS A 4 22.08 -2.10 26.44
C LYS A 4 22.30 -1.18 25.23
N PRO A 5 22.87 0.03 25.43
CA PRO A 5 23.14 0.97 24.32
C PRO A 5 24.06 0.43 23.23
N ASP A 6 24.91 -0.55 23.53
CA ASP A 6 25.79 -1.23 22.58
C ASP A 6 25.08 -2.32 21.76
N GLY A 7 23.77 -2.53 21.98
CA GLY A 7 22.95 -3.53 21.31
C GLY A 7 23.06 -4.93 21.91
N SER A 8 23.90 -5.14 22.93
CA SER A 8 23.90 -6.39 23.69
C SER A 8 22.63 -6.51 24.52
N PHE A 9 22.13 -7.74 24.71
CA PHE A 9 20.92 -7.98 25.49
C PHE A 9 21.01 -9.24 26.33
N ALA A 10 20.23 -9.26 27.40
CA ALA A 10 20.04 -10.42 28.27
C ALA A 10 18.55 -10.73 28.41
N PHE A 11 18.19 -12.01 28.37
CA PHE A 11 16.85 -12.45 28.70
C PHE A 11 16.74 -12.65 30.21
N ARG A 12 15.61 -12.23 30.76
CA ARG A 12 15.19 -12.52 32.12
C ARG A 12 13.86 -13.21 32.01
N GLU A 13 13.78 -14.42 32.54
CA GLU A 13 12.52 -15.13 32.73
C GLU A 13 12.02 -14.77 34.12
N LEU A 14 10.75 -14.37 34.20
CA LEU A 14 10.11 -14.10 35.49
C LEU A 14 9.53 -15.43 35.95
N ASP A 15 10.19 -16.08 36.90
CA ASP A 15 9.64 -17.25 37.55
C ASP A 15 8.52 -16.78 38.47
N GLY A 16 7.27 -17.15 38.18
CA GLY A 16 6.07 -16.71 38.89
C GLY A 16 5.99 -17.15 40.35
N THR A 17 7.09 -17.68 40.90
CA THR A 17 7.29 -18.02 42.31
C THR A 17 8.15 -17.01 43.08
N ASP A 18 8.87 -16.09 42.41
CA ASP A 18 9.66 -15.06 43.09
C ASP A 18 8.78 -13.85 43.44
N ILE A 19 8.66 -13.60 44.75
CA ILE A 19 7.76 -12.61 45.35
C ILE A 19 8.17 -11.18 44.95
N PHE A 20 9.45 -10.95 44.68
CA PHE A 20 9.98 -9.63 44.31
C PHE A 20 9.72 -9.30 42.83
N ASP A 21 9.84 -10.29 41.94
CA ASP A 21 9.55 -10.14 40.51
C ASP A 21 8.05 -10.03 40.23
N LEU A 22 7.21 -10.75 40.99
CA LEU A 22 5.76 -10.61 40.91
C LEU A 22 5.34 -9.17 41.18
N GLY A 23 5.85 -8.51 42.23
CA GLY A 23 5.42 -7.17 42.61
C GLY A 23 5.56 -6.11 41.51
N GLU A 24 6.68 -6.09 40.79
CA GLU A 24 6.98 -5.08 39.77
C GLU A 24 6.14 -5.29 38.49
N TYR A 25 5.99 -6.54 38.04
CA TYR A 25 5.36 -6.86 36.76
C TYR A 25 3.90 -7.34 36.87
N GLN A 26 3.37 -7.58 38.08
CA GLN A 26 2.01 -8.13 38.27
C GLN A 26 0.95 -7.30 37.55
N GLN A 27 1.06 -5.97 37.60
CA GLN A 27 0.11 -5.10 36.92
C GLN A 27 0.07 -5.35 35.41
N TYR A 28 1.22 -5.57 34.77
CA TYR A 28 1.30 -5.82 33.33
C TYR A 28 0.76 -7.20 32.97
N ILE A 29 1.05 -8.21 33.80
CA ILE A 29 0.49 -9.56 33.67
C ILE A 29 -1.04 -9.48 33.74
N ASN A 30 -1.59 -8.78 34.73
CA ASN A 30 -3.04 -8.62 34.89
C ASN A 30 -3.68 -7.95 33.67
N TYR A 31 -3.08 -6.89 33.11
CA TYR A 31 -3.59 -6.25 31.90
C TYR A 31 -3.57 -7.20 30.69
N LEU A 32 -2.48 -7.95 30.49
CA LEU A 32 -2.37 -8.92 29.41
C LEU A 32 -3.38 -10.07 29.56
N GLU A 33 -3.56 -10.61 30.76
CA GLU A 33 -4.54 -11.68 31.01
C GLU A 33 -5.99 -11.20 30.85
N SER A 34 -6.31 -10.01 31.35
CA SER A 34 -7.64 -9.42 31.15
C SER A 34 -7.93 -9.23 29.67
N ALA A 35 -6.98 -8.66 28.92
CA ALA A 35 -7.09 -8.50 27.48
C ALA A 35 -7.29 -9.85 26.75
N LYS A 36 -6.55 -10.90 27.15
CA LYS A 36 -6.70 -12.26 26.60
C LYS A 36 -8.08 -12.87 26.86
N LYS A 37 -8.63 -12.66 28.06
CA LYS A 37 -9.97 -13.17 28.43
C LYS A 37 -11.07 -12.50 27.59
N ASP A 38 -10.88 -11.23 27.23
CA ASP A 38 -11.84 -10.44 26.48
C ASP A 38 -11.73 -10.55 24.95
N GLU A 39 -10.75 -11.28 24.40
CA GLU A 39 -10.53 -11.34 22.94
C GLU A 39 -11.76 -11.81 22.18
N ARG A 40 -12.44 -12.87 22.66
CA ARG A 40 -13.65 -13.40 22.00
C ARG A 40 -14.80 -12.40 21.99
N LYS A 41 -14.90 -11.57 23.03
CA LYS A 41 -15.98 -10.58 23.18
C LYS A 41 -15.71 -9.32 22.38
N SER A 42 -14.45 -8.88 22.34
CA SER A 42 -14.01 -7.64 21.69
C SER A 42 -13.66 -7.81 20.22
N GLY A 43 -13.33 -9.02 19.76
CA GLY A 43 -12.78 -9.26 18.42
C GLY A 43 -11.34 -8.74 18.25
N LEU A 44 -10.67 -8.38 19.36
CA LEU A 44 -9.29 -7.88 19.38
C LEU A 44 -8.37 -8.97 19.93
N THR A 45 -7.30 -9.31 19.22
CA THR A 45 -6.26 -10.23 19.72
C THR A 45 -5.10 -9.44 20.31
N ILE A 46 -4.72 -9.68 21.57
CA ILE A 46 -3.58 -8.98 22.18
C ILE A 46 -2.26 -9.47 21.56
N GLU A 47 -1.44 -8.55 21.09
CA GLU A 47 -0.12 -8.85 20.51
C GLU A 47 1.05 -8.37 21.37
N GLY A 48 0.81 -7.44 22.31
CA GLY A 48 1.85 -6.93 23.19
C GLY A 48 1.41 -5.81 24.13
N LEU A 49 2.28 -5.49 25.09
CA LEU A 49 2.16 -4.38 26.02
C LEU A 49 3.49 -3.63 26.03
N VAL A 50 3.43 -2.29 26.01
CA VAL A 50 4.61 -1.44 26.20
C VAL A 50 4.37 -0.50 27.37
N ALA A 51 5.35 -0.38 28.24
CA ALA A 51 5.36 0.55 29.36
C ALA A 51 6.51 1.56 29.19
N SER A 52 6.26 2.84 29.46
CA SER A 52 7.31 3.87 29.57
C SER A 52 7.88 3.95 30.98
N GLU A 53 9.03 4.60 31.12
CA GLU A 53 9.63 4.96 32.42
C GLU A 53 8.71 5.86 33.26
N ASN A 54 7.79 6.60 32.63
CA ASN A 54 6.82 7.45 33.33
C ASN A 54 5.56 6.67 33.78
N GLY A 55 5.53 5.35 33.57
CA GLY A 55 4.38 4.50 33.89
C GLY A 55 3.25 4.56 32.86
N ASP A 56 3.48 5.12 31.67
CA ASP A 56 2.48 5.08 30.59
C ASP A 56 2.41 3.69 29.98
N ILE A 57 1.21 3.10 29.87
CA ILE A 57 1.04 1.72 29.41
C ILE A 57 0.18 1.71 28.15
N ASN A 58 0.66 1.10 27.08
CA ASN A 58 -0.08 0.94 25.83
C ASN A 58 -0.20 -0.55 25.48
N LEU A 59 -1.41 -1.00 25.23
CA LEU A 59 -1.72 -2.33 24.71
C LEU A 59 -1.81 -2.30 23.20
N ILE A 60 -1.25 -3.32 22.54
CA ILE A 60 -1.24 -3.49 21.09
C ILE A 60 -2.18 -4.64 20.75
N PHE A 61 -3.22 -4.35 19.98
CA PHE A 61 -4.19 -5.33 19.53
C PHE A 61 -4.18 -5.50 18.02
N ARG A 62 -4.28 -6.72 17.54
CA ARG A 62 -4.67 -7.01 16.16
C ARG A 62 -6.19 -7.06 16.07
N THR A 63 -6.75 -6.33 15.11
CA THR A 63 -8.17 -6.37 14.80
C THR A 63 -8.47 -7.44 13.73
N ASN A 64 -9.74 -7.71 13.47
CA ASN A 64 -10.17 -8.52 12.32
C ASN A 64 -10.29 -7.69 11.03
N GLU A 65 -10.04 -6.38 11.09
CA GLU A 65 -10.12 -5.49 9.95
C GLU A 65 -8.83 -5.52 9.15
N ILE A 66 -8.96 -5.34 7.84
CA ILE A 66 -7.86 -5.34 6.89
C ILE A 66 -7.94 -4.09 6.00
N THR A 67 -6.79 -3.66 5.48
CA THR A 67 -6.75 -2.54 4.53
C THR A 67 -7.24 -2.97 3.16
N LEU A 68 -7.97 -2.08 2.50
CA LEU A 68 -8.35 -2.23 1.10
C LEU A 68 -7.67 -1.14 0.28
N PRO A 69 -7.27 -1.43 -0.98
CA PRO A 69 -6.89 -0.38 -1.92
C PRO A 69 -8.10 0.51 -2.24
N GLN A 70 -7.88 1.59 -3.00
CA GLN A 70 -8.96 2.49 -3.45
C GLN A 70 -9.87 1.80 -4.47
N LEU A 71 -10.77 0.94 -3.99
CA LEU A 71 -11.56 0.05 -4.83
C LEU A 71 -12.47 0.82 -5.79
N GLU A 72 -13.06 1.93 -5.33
CA GLU A 72 -13.93 2.78 -6.13
C GLU A 72 -13.16 3.41 -7.30
N GLU A 73 -11.93 3.90 -7.06
CA GLU A 73 -11.07 4.45 -8.10
C GLU A 73 -10.60 3.37 -9.08
N ILE A 74 -10.21 2.19 -8.56
CA ILE A 74 -9.83 1.04 -9.39
C ILE A 74 -11.00 0.63 -10.30
N GLU A 75 -12.21 0.53 -9.74
CA GLU A 75 -13.41 0.19 -10.49
C GLU A 75 -13.70 1.24 -11.57
N ALA A 76 -13.65 2.52 -11.23
CA ALA A 76 -13.84 3.60 -12.19
C ALA A 76 -12.86 3.51 -13.36
N ILE A 77 -11.58 3.26 -13.08
CA ILE A 77 -10.54 3.09 -14.11
C ILE A 77 -10.81 1.86 -14.98
N ILE A 78 -11.21 0.73 -14.39
CA ILE A 78 -11.52 -0.50 -15.16
C ILE A 78 -12.71 -0.23 -16.09
N ARG A 79 -13.78 0.39 -15.58
CA ARG A 79 -14.93 0.79 -16.40
C ARG A 79 -14.51 1.73 -17.54
N GLU A 80 -13.67 2.72 -17.27
CA GLU A 80 -13.12 3.60 -18.32
C GLU A 80 -12.31 2.83 -19.39
N VAL A 81 -11.63 1.74 -19.02
CA VAL A 81 -10.90 0.86 -19.96
C VAL A 81 -11.85 -0.06 -20.73
N ASP A 82 -13.04 -0.37 -20.21
CA ASP A 82 -13.98 -1.28 -20.86
C ASP A 82 -15.05 -0.58 -21.71
N ILE A 83 -15.34 0.70 -21.45
CA ILE A 83 -16.30 1.50 -22.24
C ILE A 83 -15.86 1.60 -23.71
N GLU A 84 -16.80 1.66 -24.64
CA GLU A 84 -16.47 1.82 -26.07
C GLU A 84 -15.73 3.13 -26.38
N LEU A 85 -15.16 3.22 -27.58
CA LEU A 85 -14.62 4.50 -28.05
C LEU A 85 -15.74 5.55 -28.14
N PRO A 86 -15.49 6.82 -27.75
CA PRO A 86 -16.51 7.86 -27.80
C PRO A 86 -17.10 8.06 -29.20
N LEU A 87 -18.35 8.52 -29.26
CA LEU A 87 -18.98 8.97 -30.50
C LEU A 87 -18.07 9.99 -31.21
N GLY A 88 -17.86 9.82 -32.52
CA GLY A 88 -16.97 10.68 -33.30
C GLY A 88 -15.47 10.39 -33.14
N LYS A 89 -15.10 9.30 -32.45
CA LYS A 89 -13.70 8.85 -32.23
C LYS A 89 -13.54 7.33 -32.35
N ARG A 90 -14.32 6.68 -33.21
CA ARG A 90 -14.48 5.22 -33.26
C ARG A 90 -14.25 4.61 -34.63
N THR A 91 -14.14 5.42 -35.68
CA THR A 91 -13.74 4.95 -37.00
C THR A 91 -12.24 5.14 -37.27
N GLY A 92 -11.71 4.45 -38.28
CA GLY A 92 -10.33 4.61 -38.73
C GLY A 92 -9.98 6.06 -39.06
N PHE A 93 -10.82 6.77 -39.81
CA PHE A 93 -10.60 8.18 -40.14
C PHE A 93 -10.64 9.11 -38.92
N GLU A 94 -11.57 8.90 -38.00
CA GLU A 94 -11.68 9.70 -36.78
C GLU A 94 -10.46 9.51 -35.88
N LEU A 95 -10.02 8.27 -35.69
CA LEU A 95 -8.83 7.93 -34.90
C LEU A 95 -7.56 8.47 -35.57
N ALA A 96 -7.44 8.37 -36.89
CA ALA A 96 -6.31 8.95 -37.64
C ALA A 96 -6.23 10.46 -37.43
N LYS A 97 -7.37 11.16 -37.43
CA LYS A 97 -7.42 12.61 -37.14
C LYS A 97 -6.88 12.95 -35.74
N LEU A 98 -7.13 12.11 -34.73
CA LEU A 98 -6.56 12.31 -33.39
C LEU A 98 -5.04 12.14 -33.42
N VAL A 99 -4.54 11.12 -34.13
CA VAL A 99 -3.09 10.88 -34.29
C VAL A 99 -2.43 12.05 -35.04
N ASP A 100 -3.04 12.54 -36.11
CA ASP A 100 -2.56 13.69 -36.88
C ASP A 100 -2.56 14.98 -36.02
N THR A 101 -3.58 15.16 -35.18
CA THR A 101 -3.65 16.30 -34.24
C THR A 101 -2.53 16.25 -33.21
N PHE A 102 -2.22 15.07 -32.67
CA PHE A 102 -1.09 14.86 -31.76
C PHE A 102 0.26 15.08 -32.44
N ALA A 103 0.37 14.76 -33.73
CA ALA A 103 1.58 14.88 -34.53
C ALA A 103 1.94 16.34 -34.89
N ASN A 104 0.93 17.17 -35.15
CA ASN A 104 1.08 18.53 -35.72
C ASN A 104 1.92 19.53 -34.89
N PRO A 105 1.99 19.45 -33.54
CA PRO A 105 2.88 20.30 -32.74
C PRO A 105 4.33 19.79 -32.62
N GLN A 106 4.63 18.57 -33.05
CA GLN A 106 5.97 18.00 -32.96
C GLN A 106 6.68 18.19 -34.31
N GLU A 107 7.50 19.24 -34.44
CA GLU A 107 8.28 19.59 -35.65
C GLU A 107 9.19 18.45 -36.18
N SER A 108 9.34 17.37 -35.41
CA SER A 108 9.90 16.08 -35.81
C SER A 108 8.78 15.03 -35.77
N THR A 109 7.92 15.02 -36.78
CA THR A 109 6.87 14.00 -36.88
C THR A 109 7.53 12.66 -37.15
N SER A 110 7.54 11.77 -36.16
CA SER A 110 8.18 10.46 -36.34
C SER A 110 7.48 9.70 -37.47
N ASP A 111 8.23 9.12 -38.41
CA ASP A 111 7.68 8.32 -39.53
C ASP A 111 6.65 7.28 -39.06
N LYS A 112 6.80 6.77 -37.83
CA LYS A 112 5.88 5.83 -37.20
C LYS A 112 4.48 6.40 -36.95
N LEU A 113 4.34 7.68 -36.60
CA LEU A 113 3.03 8.31 -36.41
C LEU A 113 2.31 8.47 -37.75
N ASN A 114 3.04 8.86 -38.80
CA ASN A 114 2.49 9.00 -40.15
C ASN A 114 2.02 7.64 -40.68
N LEU A 115 2.86 6.61 -40.56
CA LEU A 115 2.50 5.24 -40.93
C LEU A 115 1.29 4.74 -40.13
N PHE A 116 1.26 4.99 -38.81
CA PHE A 116 0.12 4.59 -37.98
C PHE A 116 -1.17 5.31 -38.39
N SER A 117 -1.10 6.61 -38.68
CA SER A 117 -2.24 7.39 -39.19
C SER A 117 -2.74 6.86 -40.53
N ASP A 118 -1.83 6.55 -41.46
CA ASP A 118 -2.17 5.99 -42.77
C ASP A 118 -2.81 4.60 -42.66
N ASP A 119 -2.32 3.76 -41.74
CA ASP A 119 -2.91 2.45 -41.47
C ASP A 119 -4.33 2.58 -40.88
N LEU A 120 -4.57 3.56 -40.01
CA LEU A 120 -5.92 3.85 -39.52
C LEU A 120 -6.84 4.35 -40.64
N LYS A 121 -6.34 5.20 -41.56
CA LYS A 121 -7.11 5.69 -42.72
C LYS A 121 -7.54 4.55 -43.65
N LYS A 122 -6.75 3.48 -43.79
CA LYS A 122 -7.11 2.30 -44.60
C LYS A 122 -8.33 1.54 -44.05
N LEU A 123 -8.59 1.64 -42.74
CA LEU A 123 -9.74 1.02 -42.08
C LEU A 123 -11.04 1.80 -42.30
N GLY A 124 -10.95 3.02 -42.83
CA GLY A 124 -12.10 3.78 -43.31
C GLY A 124 -13.09 4.18 -42.21
N ASN A 125 -14.39 4.00 -42.50
CA ASN A 125 -15.51 4.37 -41.63
C ASN A 125 -16.04 3.22 -40.77
N ASP A 126 -15.43 2.04 -40.82
CA ASP A 126 -15.88 0.92 -40.00
C ASP A 126 -15.59 1.21 -38.52
N GLU A 127 -16.58 0.99 -37.66
CA GLU A 127 -16.41 1.17 -36.22
C GLU A 127 -15.42 0.14 -35.67
N MET A 128 -14.52 0.62 -34.82
CA MET A 128 -13.45 -0.17 -34.23
C MET A 128 -13.65 -0.32 -32.72
N GLN A 129 -13.38 -1.52 -32.21
CA GLN A 129 -13.30 -1.74 -30.76
C GLN A 129 -12.03 -1.10 -30.16
N LYS A 130 -12.16 -0.55 -28.95
CA LYS A 130 -11.05 0.09 -28.24
C LYS A 130 -9.86 -0.85 -27.99
N SER A 131 -10.12 -2.13 -27.76
CA SER A 131 -9.11 -3.18 -27.62
C SER A 131 -8.28 -3.35 -28.88
N GLN A 132 -8.93 -3.35 -30.05
CA GLN A 132 -8.28 -3.45 -31.35
C GLN A 132 -7.42 -2.21 -31.64
N PHE A 133 -7.95 -1.01 -31.37
CA PHE A 133 -7.18 0.23 -31.49
C PHE A 133 -5.91 0.21 -30.64
N ARG A 134 -6.03 -0.26 -29.39
CA ARG A 134 -4.90 -0.43 -28.48
C ARG A 134 -3.85 -1.40 -29.03
N ILE A 135 -4.26 -2.53 -29.62
CA ILE A 135 -3.35 -3.52 -30.20
C ILE A 135 -2.56 -2.89 -31.35
N LEU A 136 -3.26 -2.25 -32.30
CA LEU A 136 -2.64 -1.56 -33.44
C LEU A 136 -1.64 -0.49 -33.00
N LEU A 137 -2.03 0.34 -32.02
CA LEU A 137 -1.13 1.35 -31.43
C LEU A 137 0.16 0.71 -30.88
N ASN A 138 0.03 -0.41 -30.17
CA ASN A 138 1.19 -1.10 -29.59
C ASN A 138 2.09 -1.75 -30.65
N GLU A 139 1.51 -2.30 -31.71
CA GLU A 139 2.25 -2.91 -32.82
C GLU A 139 3.05 -1.86 -33.59
N GLN A 140 2.45 -0.70 -33.86
CA GLN A 140 3.06 0.36 -34.66
C GLN A 140 4.07 1.21 -33.88
N LEU A 141 3.71 1.61 -32.65
CA LEU A 141 4.51 2.56 -31.86
C LEU A 141 5.36 1.87 -30.78
N GLY A 142 5.09 0.60 -30.49
CA GLY A 142 5.69 -0.16 -29.39
C GLY A 142 4.99 0.08 -28.04
N LYS A 143 4.89 -0.97 -27.22
CA LYS A 143 4.16 -0.94 -25.94
C LYS A 143 4.70 0.10 -24.94
N ASN A 144 6.03 0.16 -24.79
CA ASN A 144 6.71 0.92 -23.72
C ASN A 144 7.58 2.07 -24.25
N THR A 145 7.30 2.59 -25.45
CA THR A 145 8.07 3.71 -26.01
C THR A 145 7.56 5.04 -25.44
N LYS A 146 8.45 6.04 -25.33
CA LYS A 146 8.07 7.39 -24.89
C LYS A 146 6.94 7.97 -25.77
N LEU A 147 7.06 7.78 -27.09
CA LEU A 147 6.06 8.21 -28.07
C LEU A 147 4.68 7.59 -27.80
N ALA A 148 4.60 6.27 -27.63
CA ALA A 148 3.34 5.60 -27.35
C ALA A 148 2.75 6.01 -26.00
N THR A 149 3.58 6.26 -25.00
CA THR A 149 3.13 6.81 -23.70
C THR A 149 2.55 8.21 -23.88
N SER A 150 3.25 9.12 -24.55
CA SER A 150 2.77 10.49 -24.80
C SER A 150 1.47 10.52 -25.60
N LEU A 151 1.31 9.65 -26.60
CA LEU A 151 0.04 9.54 -27.34
C LEU A 151 -1.10 9.01 -26.45
N ARG A 152 -0.83 8.02 -25.58
CA ARG A 152 -1.84 7.53 -24.63
C ARG A 152 -2.24 8.60 -23.62
N ASP A 153 -1.30 9.41 -23.17
CA ASP A 153 -1.56 10.54 -22.28
C ASP A 153 -2.42 11.60 -22.97
N PHE A 154 -2.09 11.98 -24.21
CA PHE A 154 -2.94 12.87 -25.04
C PHE A 154 -4.37 12.33 -25.20
N LEU A 155 -4.51 11.05 -25.58
CA LEU A 155 -5.82 10.41 -25.70
C LEU A 155 -6.62 10.43 -24.38
N LEU A 156 -5.94 10.22 -23.26
CA LEU A 156 -6.59 10.24 -21.94
C LEU A 156 -7.00 11.66 -21.54
N PHE A 157 -6.09 12.62 -21.58
CA PHE A 157 -6.30 13.95 -21.01
C PHE A 157 -7.12 14.87 -21.93
N ASP A 158 -6.92 14.79 -23.24
CA ASP A 158 -7.58 15.69 -24.21
C ASP A 158 -8.88 15.07 -24.78
N HIS A 159 -9.02 13.76 -24.69
CA HIS A 159 -10.13 13.04 -25.33
C HIS A 159 -10.87 12.04 -24.43
N ALA A 160 -10.48 11.91 -23.16
CA ALA A 160 -11.08 10.97 -22.21
C ALA A 160 -11.06 9.50 -22.68
N ILE A 161 -10.09 9.13 -23.51
CA ILE A 161 -9.92 7.77 -24.01
C ILE A 161 -8.85 7.06 -23.19
N ARG A 162 -9.27 6.23 -22.24
CA ARG A 162 -8.37 5.35 -21.51
C ARG A 162 -8.20 4.02 -22.22
N LEU A 163 -6.98 3.74 -22.67
CA LEU A 163 -6.65 2.47 -23.34
C LEU A 163 -6.16 1.37 -22.38
N SER A 164 -5.66 1.74 -21.20
CA SER A 164 -5.11 0.77 -20.26
C SER A 164 -5.17 1.25 -18.82
N PHE A 165 -5.25 0.27 -17.90
CA PHE A 165 -5.01 0.51 -16.49
C PHE A 165 -3.61 1.12 -16.28
N PRO A 166 -3.47 2.16 -15.44
CA PRO A 166 -2.19 2.81 -15.20
C PRO A 166 -1.18 1.81 -14.63
N LYS A 167 0.01 1.79 -15.23
CA LYS A 167 1.15 1.00 -14.75
C LYS A 167 2.29 1.86 -14.20
N GLN A 168 2.11 3.18 -14.25
CA GLN A 168 3.05 4.12 -13.68
C GLN A 168 3.05 3.96 -12.17
N ARG A 169 4.25 3.95 -11.60
CA ARG A 169 4.50 3.61 -10.21
C ARG A 169 3.77 4.56 -9.27
N GLU A 170 3.77 5.85 -9.57
CA GLU A 170 3.16 6.90 -8.77
C GLU A 170 1.64 6.70 -8.65
N ARG A 171 0.96 6.37 -9.76
CA ARG A 171 -0.48 6.09 -9.76
C ARG A 171 -0.82 4.80 -9.02
N LEU A 172 0.00 3.76 -9.17
CA LEU A 172 -0.18 2.53 -8.40
C LEU A 172 0.05 2.76 -6.91
N GLU A 173 1.02 3.58 -6.53
CA GLU A 173 1.24 3.97 -5.13
C GLU A 173 0.01 4.66 -4.53
N THR A 174 -0.68 5.53 -5.28
CA THR A 174 -1.93 6.15 -4.80
C THR A 174 -3.06 5.12 -4.61
N LEU A 175 -3.27 4.24 -5.59
CA LEU A 175 -4.34 3.24 -5.55
C LEU A 175 -4.14 2.20 -4.44
N PHE A 176 -2.89 1.88 -4.12
CA PHE A 176 -2.51 0.84 -3.16
C PHE A 176 -1.89 1.41 -1.87
N ASP A 177 -2.04 2.71 -1.59
CA ASP A 177 -1.36 3.40 -0.47
C ASP A 177 -1.63 2.73 0.89
N ALA A 178 -2.85 2.24 1.10
CA ALA A 178 -3.26 1.55 2.32
C ALA A 178 -2.52 0.20 2.57
N THR A 179 -1.80 -0.31 1.57
CA THR A 179 -1.00 -1.55 1.65
C THR A 179 0.50 -1.29 1.63
N LEU A 180 0.90 -0.02 1.75
CA LEU A 180 2.30 0.40 1.67
C LEU A 180 2.78 1.02 2.97
N ASN A 181 4.05 0.75 3.28
CA ASN A 181 4.78 1.33 4.40
C ASN A 181 4.06 1.14 5.76
N ILE A 182 4.48 1.91 6.76
CA ILE A 182 3.79 1.96 8.05
C ILE A 182 2.81 3.14 7.99
N LYS A 183 1.53 2.88 8.23
CA LYS A 183 0.51 3.92 8.37
C LYS A 183 0.09 3.98 9.82
N TYR A 184 0.03 5.19 10.37
CA TYR A 184 -0.41 5.46 11.73
C TYR A 184 -1.42 6.61 11.67
N PHE A 185 -2.62 6.38 12.17
CA PHE A 185 -3.78 7.23 11.92
C PHE A 185 -4.82 7.16 13.05
N SER A 186 -5.82 8.05 12.98
CA SER A 186 -6.88 8.17 13.99
C SER A 186 -6.36 8.26 15.42
N GLU A 187 -5.25 9.00 15.59
CA GLU A 187 -4.63 9.24 16.89
C GLU A 187 -5.50 10.16 17.75
N THR A 188 -5.84 9.66 18.93
CA THR A 188 -6.47 10.39 20.03
C THR A 188 -5.53 10.37 21.23
N GLU A 189 -5.93 10.97 22.35
CA GLU A 189 -5.13 10.93 23.58
C GLU A 189 -4.89 9.51 24.12
N ARG A 190 -5.80 8.57 23.82
CA ARG A 190 -5.80 7.21 24.38
C ARG A 190 -5.77 6.09 23.36
N GLU A 191 -6.03 6.35 22.09
CA GLU A 191 -6.11 5.32 21.07
C GLU A 191 -5.48 5.77 19.76
N ALA A 192 -4.94 4.82 19.00
CA ALA A 192 -4.57 5.03 17.60
C ALA A 192 -4.67 3.71 16.83
N PHE A 193 -4.64 3.81 15.51
CA PHE A 193 -4.56 2.67 14.63
C PHE A 193 -3.28 2.70 13.83
N TYR A 194 -2.78 1.51 13.49
CA TYR A 194 -1.71 1.39 12.53
C TYR A 194 -1.85 0.12 11.69
N CYS A 195 -1.25 0.15 10.50
CA CYS A 195 -1.03 -1.02 9.67
C CYS A 195 0.39 -0.98 9.10
N VAL A 196 0.88 -2.15 8.70
CA VAL A 196 2.23 -2.30 8.16
C VAL A 196 2.12 -3.08 6.87
N GLY A 197 2.28 -2.35 5.77
CA GLY A 197 2.35 -2.87 4.43
C GLY A 197 3.78 -3.11 3.95
N ASP A 198 3.91 -3.41 2.67
CA ASP A 198 5.23 -3.58 2.06
C ASP A 198 5.96 -2.25 1.97
N ARG A 199 7.28 -2.30 2.16
CA ARG A 199 8.12 -1.13 1.92
C ARG A 199 8.07 -0.75 0.45
N ARG A 200 7.72 0.50 0.19
CA ARG A 200 7.61 1.07 -1.15
C ARG A 200 8.85 0.80 -2.01
N GLU A 201 10.04 0.85 -1.43
CA GLU A 201 11.32 0.64 -2.12
C GLU A 201 11.50 -0.79 -2.64
N ASN A 202 10.86 -1.77 -2.00
CA ASN A 202 11.02 -3.20 -2.29
C ASN A 202 9.89 -3.78 -3.16
N VAL A 203 8.87 -2.98 -3.49
CA VAL A 203 7.79 -3.39 -4.40
C VAL A 203 8.29 -3.31 -5.85
N GLN A 204 8.65 -4.46 -6.45
CA GLN A 204 9.09 -4.52 -7.85
C GLN A 204 7.99 -4.93 -8.84
N PHE A 205 7.14 -5.90 -8.51
CA PHE A 205 6.22 -6.50 -9.50
C PHE A 205 4.80 -6.82 -8.99
N SER A 206 4.57 -6.80 -7.68
CA SER A 206 3.26 -7.09 -7.08
C SER A 206 3.12 -6.38 -5.74
N PHE A 207 1.97 -5.79 -5.48
CA PHE A 207 1.58 -5.35 -4.13
C PHE A 207 1.06 -6.58 -3.39
N LYS A 208 1.42 -6.73 -2.11
CA LYS A 208 0.84 -7.77 -1.25
C LYS A 208 -0.65 -7.56 -1.04
N ASP A 209 -1.30 -8.64 -0.63
CA ASP A 209 -2.65 -8.63 -0.09
C ASP A 209 -2.82 -7.67 1.10
N ALA A 210 -4.08 -7.41 1.41
CA ALA A 210 -4.57 -6.59 2.51
C ALA A 210 -3.79 -6.76 3.83
N CYS A 211 -3.56 -5.65 4.54
CA CYS A 211 -2.83 -5.63 5.81
C CYS A 211 -3.79 -5.57 6.99
N TYR A 212 -3.59 -6.40 8.02
CA TYR A 212 -4.39 -6.28 9.25
C TYR A 212 -4.18 -4.94 9.93
N LEU A 213 -5.29 -4.31 10.34
CA LEU A 213 -5.28 -3.15 11.21
C LEU A 213 -4.94 -3.58 12.62
N ARG A 214 -4.15 -2.75 13.29
CA ARG A 214 -3.83 -2.88 14.70
C ARG A 214 -4.29 -1.65 15.45
N LYS A 215 -4.89 -1.87 16.61
CA LYS A 215 -5.36 -0.83 17.51
C LYS A 215 -4.42 -0.74 18.70
N ILE A 216 -4.01 0.48 19.03
CA ILE A 216 -3.30 0.80 20.25
C ILE A 216 -4.30 1.40 21.23
N ILE A 217 -4.25 0.94 22.48
CA ILE A 217 -5.08 1.48 23.57
C ILE A 217 -4.18 1.78 24.76
N ALA A 218 -4.17 3.04 25.20
CA ALA A 218 -3.55 3.47 26.44
C ALA A 218 -4.42 3.01 27.62
N VAL A 219 -3.77 2.45 28.64
CA VAL A 219 -4.47 1.89 29.81
C VAL A 219 -4.79 3.00 30.80
N ASN A 220 -5.99 2.96 31.39
CA ASN A 220 -6.47 3.97 32.35
C ASN A 220 -6.32 5.40 31.80
N GLU A 221 -5.69 6.29 32.56
CA GLU A 221 -5.41 7.69 32.18
C GLU A 221 -3.98 7.90 31.67
N SER A 222 -3.30 6.83 31.26
CA SER A 222 -1.95 6.94 30.72
C SER A 222 -1.93 7.53 29.30
N LYS A 223 -0.77 8.04 28.89
CA LYS A 223 -0.58 8.65 27.58
C LYS A 223 -0.37 7.61 26.50
N LEU A 224 -0.80 7.96 25.29
CA LEU A 224 -0.39 7.24 24.09
C LEU A 224 1.08 7.54 23.76
N ILE A 225 1.94 6.53 23.88
CA ILE A 225 3.40 6.62 23.65
C ILE A 225 3.85 5.86 22.39
N PHE A 226 2.97 5.04 21.82
CA PHE A 226 3.33 4.07 20.77
C PHE A 226 3.97 4.70 19.53
N LYS A 227 3.62 5.94 19.17
CA LYS A 227 4.22 6.66 18.04
C LYS A 227 5.76 6.71 18.10
N LYS A 228 6.33 6.77 19.30
CA LYS A 228 7.79 6.76 19.53
C LYS A 228 8.45 5.42 19.16
N LEU A 229 7.67 4.35 19.07
CA LEU A 229 8.14 3.00 18.78
C LEU A 229 8.09 2.67 17.29
N LEU A 230 7.40 3.46 16.46
CA LEU A 230 7.32 3.24 15.01
C LEU A 230 8.70 3.08 14.34
N PRO A 231 9.76 3.82 14.71
CA PRO A 231 11.10 3.61 14.15
C PRO A 231 11.65 2.20 14.40
N THR A 232 11.29 1.57 15.51
CA THR A 232 11.72 0.19 15.83
C THR A 232 11.03 -0.86 14.95
N MET A 233 10.04 -0.46 14.15
CA MET A 233 9.35 -1.31 13.19
C MET A 233 9.88 -1.15 11.76
N ASN A 234 10.53 -0.02 11.48
CA ASN A 234 11.10 0.32 10.18
C ASN A 234 12.61 -0.01 10.15
N VAL A 235 12.96 -1.29 10.24
CA VAL A 235 14.34 -1.75 10.40
C VAL A 235 14.82 -2.62 9.22
N ASP A 236 16.07 -2.44 8.79
CA ASP A 236 16.60 -2.99 7.53
C ASP A 236 17.21 -4.39 7.64
N PHE A 237 17.49 -4.88 8.85
CA PHE A 237 18.12 -6.20 9.07
C PHE A 237 17.14 -7.38 8.96
N VAL A 238 15.86 -7.15 8.65
CA VAL A 238 14.92 -8.24 8.35
C VAL A 238 15.30 -8.83 6.98
N ARG A 239 15.58 -10.14 6.92
CA ARG A 239 16.06 -10.86 5.74
C ARG A 239 15.27 -10.61 4.44
N THR A 240 14.01 -10.21 4.53
CA THR A 240 13.13 -9.90 3.38
C THR A 240 13.03 -8.41 3.05
N GLY A 241 13.74 -7.53 3.78
CA GLY A 241 13.63 -6.08 3.66
C GLY A 241 12.26 -5.52 4.07
N GLN A 242 11.44 -6.31 4.77
CA GLN A 242 10.07 -5.92 5.17
C GLN A 242 10.07 -5.30 6.57
N SER A 243 9.24 -4.27 6.75
CA SER A 243 8.96 -3.69 8.07
C SER A 243 8.32 -4.74 8.99
N THR A 244 8.58 -4.65 10.30
CA THR A 244 7.95 -5.54 11.27
C THR A 244 6.57 -5.04 11.67
N VAL A 245 5.60 -5.95 11.81
CA VAL A 245 4.21 -5.61 12.16
C VAL A 245 4.01 -5.20 13.64
N ILE A 246 5.03 -5.42 14.46
CA ILE A 246 5.14 -5.04 15.88
C ILE A 246 6.56 -4.51 16.13
N PRO A 247 6.79 -3.74 17.21
CA PRO A 247 8.12 -3.27 17.57
C PRO A 247 9.14 -4.41 17.62
N PHE A 248 10.30 -4.22 16.99
CA PHE A 248 11.28 -5.28 16.80
C PHE A 248 11.71 -6.04 18.08
N PRO A 249 11.83 -5.43 19.27
CA PRO A 249 12.12 -6.18 20.50
C PRO A 249 11.15 -7.35 20.78
N PHE A 250 9.88 -7.25 20.38
CA PHE A 250 8.92 -8.34 20.52
C PHE A 250 9.28 -9.56 19.67
N LYS A 251 9.96 -9.36 18.54
CA LYS A 251 10.37 -10.47 17.68
C LYS A 251 11.38 -11.36 18.40
N TYR A 252 12.38 -10.77 19.06
CA TYR A 252 13.34 -11.53 19.86
C TYR A 252 12.70 -12.23 21.04
N LEU A 253 11.78 -11.57 21.75
CA LEU A 253 11.02 -12.21 22.84
C LEU A 253 10.26 -13.43 22.33
N ARG A 254 9.55 -13.31 21.21
CA ARG A 254 8.77 -14.40 20.61
C ARG A 254 9.64 -15.52 20.05
N GLU A 255 10.85 -15.23 19.58
CA GLU A 255 11.82 -16.23 19.13
C GLU A 255 12.43 -16.97 20.32
N TYR A 256 12.73 -16.27 21.42
CA TYR A 256 13.27 -16.87 22.65
C TYR A 256 12.27 -17.76 23.39
N MET A 257 10.97 -17.42 23.37
CA MET A 257 9.90 -18.19 24.02
C MET A 257 9.51 -19.49 23.27
N LYS A 258 10.07 -19.75 22.09
CA LYS A 258 9.79 -20.95 21.29
C LYS A 258 10.80 -22.06 21.58
#